data_AF-A0A0V1FES7-F1
#
_entry.id   AF-A0A0V1FES7-F1
#
_cell.length_a   1.000
_cell.length_b   1.000
_cell.length_c   1.000
_cell.angle_alpha   90.00
_cell.angle_beta   90.00
_cell.angle_gamma   90.00
#
_symmetry.space_group_name_H-M   'P 1'
#
loop_
_entity.id
_entity.type
_entity.pdbx_description
1 polymer ?
#
loop_
_entity_poly.entity_id
_entity_poly.type
_entity_poly.pdbx_seq_one_letter_code
_entity_poly.pdbx_strand_id
1 'polypeptide(L)'
;MNNQEEELKLIWFELTDFADSSVKIKWWERICNAYNHPLRQYHSLKRIWQLFKYYDQCRHLLSNAKAVAFAIFFHNICYDPNSNSNEQESAMVFQEFADEAHYEDASFFQHMSLDLSLNANIVLDMIVHKNLQKADSPLTFKTEDAYYFYDIELAILGSNSSDYADYKSQTRQEYSRMSDEAYRTKRLSVSVLKTFLQIPNIFRTKLFSEEFEQNARKNICGEVEELSIRTALFILERCFKFRVPDNVMPAA
;
A
#
# COMPACT_ATOMS: atom_id res chain seq x y z
N MET A 1 -24.36 10.36 -1.34
CA MET A 1 -22.90 10.44 -1.15
C MET A 1 -22.26 9.72 -2.34
N ASN A 2 -20.92 9.62 -2.43
CA ASN A 2 -20.32 8.78 -3.47
C ASN A 2 -20.75 7.31 -3.22
N ASN A 3 -21.25 6.60 -4.24
CA ASN A 3 -21.76 5.23 -4.11
C ASN A 3 -20.72 4.28 -3.44
N GLN A 4 -19.43 4.53 -3.66
CA GLN A 4 -18.32 3.77 -3.07
C GLN A 4 -18.23 3.92 -1.55
N GLU A 5 -18.47 5.12 -1.02
CA GLU A 5 -18.41 5.39 0.41
C GLU A 5 -19.59 4.73 1.13
N GLU A 6 -20.77 4.74 0.50
CA GLU A 6 -21.96 4.05 1.01
C GLU A 6 -21.74 2.52 1.06
N GLU A 7 -21.18 1.92 0.00
CA GLU A 7 -20.77 0.50 -0.02
C GLU A 7 -19.77 0.17 1.11
N LEU A 8 -18.72 0.96 1.26
CA LEU A 8 -17.72 0.76 2.32
C LEU A 8 -18.32 0.89 3.73
N LYS A 9 -19.26 1.82 3.91
CA LYS A 9 -19.97 1.99 5.18
C LYS A 9 -20.77 0.74 5.52
N LEU A 10 -21.46 0.14 4.55
CA LEU A 10 -22.19 -1.11 4.78
C LEU A 10 -21.24 -2.24 5.20
N ILE A 11 -20.11 -2.39 4.49
CA ILE A 11 -19.07 -3.38 4.84
C ILE A 11 -18.56 -3.14 6.27
N TRP A 12 -18.25 -1.90 6.63
CA TRP A 12 -17.79 -1.56 7.97
C TRP A 12 -18.81 -1.91 9.06
N PHE A 13 -20.08 -1.58 8.85
CA PHE A 13 -21.15 -1.84 9.82
C PHE A 13 -21.46 -3.33 9.97
N GLU A 14 -21.34 -4.12 8.89
CA GLU A 14 -21.42 -5.58 8.95
C GLU A 14 -20.19 -6.18 9.65
N LEU A 15 -18.98 -5.74 9.29
CA LEU A 15 -17.72 -6.22 9.87
C LEU A 15 -17.67 -6.01 11.39
N THR A 16 -18.25 -4.90 11.84
CA THR A 16 -18.29 -4.48 13.25
C THR A 16 -19.64 -4.74 13.91
N ASP A 17 -20.42 -5.71 13.43
CA ASP A 17 -21.71 -6.12 14.00
C ASP A 17 -21.69 -6.30 15.53
N PHE A 18 -20.58 -6.81 16.06
CA PHE A 18 -20.31 -7.03 17.49
C PHE A 18 -20.16 -5.77 18.34
N ALA A 19 -19.80 -4.62 17.76
CA ALA A 19 -19.51 -3.40 18.51
C ALA A 19 -20.79 -2.59 18.82
N ASP A 20 -20.70 -1.65 19.75
CA ASP A 20 -21.79 -0.69 19.99
C ASP A 20 -21.96 0.28 18.81
N SER A 21 -23.20 0.69 18.54
CA SER A 21 -23.51 1.57 17.40
C SER A 21 -22.75 2.91 17.44
N SER A 22 -22.54 3.46 18.64
CA SER A 22 -21.74 4.68 18.84
C SER A 22 -20.28 4.48 18.42
N VAL A 23 -19.68 3.34 18.76
CA VAL A 23 -18.30 2.98 18.40
C VAL A 23 -18.19 2.82 16.88
N LYS A 24 -19.12 2.11 16.23
CA LYS A 24 -19.11 1.94 14.76
C LYS A 24 -19.15 3.27 14.02
N ILE A 25 -20.03 4.19 14.45
CA ILE A 25 -20.19 5.51 13.83
C ILE A 25 -18.91 6.34 14.03
N LYS A 26 -18.40 6.42 15.26
CA LYS A 26 -17.17 7.16 15.59
C LYS A 26 -15.99 6.71 14.72
N TRP A 27 -15.78 5.40 14.61
CA TRP A 27 -14.66 4.85 13.87
C TRP A 27 -14.83 4.94 12.36
N TRP A 28 -16.07 4.82 11.85
CA TRP A 28 -16.36 5.12 10.46
C TRP A 28 -16.00 6.57 10.10
N GLU A 29 -16.38 7.55 10.94
CA GLU A 29 -16.01 8.95 10.74
C GLU A 29 -14.49 9.15 10.76
N ARG A 30 -13.78 8.47 11.67
CA ARG A 30 -12.31 8.51 11.71
C ARG A 30 -11.67 7.94 10.44
N ILE A 31 -12.17 6.82 9.93
CA ILE A 31 -11.75 6.22 8.66
C ILE A 31 -11.99 7.20 7.50
N CYS A 32 -13.20 7.75 7.38
CA CYS A 32 -13.52 8.75 6.34
C CYS A 32 -12.59 9.96 6.41
N ASN A 33 -12.35 10.51 7.61
CA ASN A 33 -11.47 11.67 7.79
C ASN A 33 -10.02 11.36 7.39
N ALA A 34 -9.50 10.19 7.72
CA ALA A 34 -8.16 9.77 7.35
C ALA A 34 -8.00 9.65 5.82
N TYR A 35 -8.93 8.95 5.17
CA TYR A 35 -8.83 8.60 3.75
C TYR A 35 -9.37 9.68 2.80
N ASN A 36 -10.11 10.68 3.28
CA ASN A 36 -10.51 11.85 2.50
C ASN A 36 -9.53 13.03 2.64
N HIS A 37 -8.37 12.82 3.28
CA HIS A 37 -7.38 13.88 3.43
C HIS A 37 -6.90 14.38 2.04
N PRO A 38 -6.90 15.71 1.76
CA PRO A 38 -6.66 16.24 0.41
C PRO A 38 -5.30 15.88 -0.20
N LEU A 39 -4.30 15.57 0.63
CA LEU A 39 -2.98 15.15 0.15
C LEU A 39 -2.91 13.67 -0.22
N ARG A 40 -3.95 12.87 0.05
CA ARG A 40 -4.02 11.45 -0.32
C ARG A 40 -4.79 11.30 -1.62
N GLN A 41 -4.05 11.12 -2.71
CA GLN A 41 -4.61 10.98 -4.05
C GLN A 41 -4.81 9.52 -4.42
N TYR A 42 -3.88 8.65 -4.01
CA TYR A 42 -3.96 7.21 -4.18
C TYR A 42 -4.44 6.52 -2.90
N HIS A 43 -3.92 6.90 -1.73
CA HIS A 43 -4.29 6.31 -0.43
C HIS A 43 -5.63 6.86 0.09
N SER A 44 -6.69 6.70 -0.70
CA SER A 44 -8.02 7.27 -0.48
C SER A 44 -9.11 6.23 -0.22
N LEU A 45 -10.34 6.66 0.08
CA LEU A 45 -11.49 5.75 0.22
C LEU A 45 -11.75 4.95 -1.06
N LYS A 46 -11.52 5.56 -2.22
CA LYS A 46 -11.61 4.86 -3.52
C LYS A 46 -10.67 3.64 -3.56
N ARG A 47 -9.46 3.77 -3.00
CA ARG A 47 -8.53 2.64 -2.95
C ARG A 47 -9.00 1.55 -2.01
N ILE A 48 -9.51 1.90 -0.82
CA ILE A 48 -10.09 0.92 0.10
C ILE A 48 -11.24 0.15 -0.56
N TRP A 49 -12.12 0.85 -1.27
CA TRP A 49 -13.19 0.22 -2.05
C TRP A 49 -12.66 -0.74 -3.12
N GLN A 50 -11.59 -0.37 -3.85
CA GLN A 50 -10.95 -1.26 -4.82
C GLN A 50 -10.34 -2.51 -4.16
N LEU A 51 -9.71 -2.37 -2.99
CA LEU A 51 -9.16 -3.51 -2.24
C LEU A 51 -10.27 -4.50 -1.87
N PHE A 52 -11.45 -4.01 -1.48
CA PHE A 52 -12.59 -4.88 -1.19
C PHE A 52 -13.08 -5.67 -2.41
N LYS A 53 -12.94 -5.14 -3.64
CA LYS A 53 -13.29 -5.91 -4.85
C LYS A 53 -12.37 -7.11 -5.06
N TYR A 54 -11.07 -6.99 -4.75
CA TYR A 54 -10.14 -8.13 -4.77
C TYR A 54 -10.37 -9.08 -3.58
N TYR A 55 -10.66 -8.53 -2.40
CA TYR A 55 -11.03 -9.32 -1.23
C TYR A 55 -12.25 -10.20 -1.50
N ASP A 56 -13.30 -9.68 -2.14
CA ASP A 56 -14.51 -10.44 -2.44
C ASP A 56 -14.23 -11.66 -3.34
N GLN A 57 -13.23 -11.58 -4.22
CA GLN A 57 -12.83 -12.68 -5.10
C GLN A 57 -12.18 -13.83 -4.32
N CYS A 58 -11.44 -13.54 -3.24
CA CYS A 58 -10.72 -14.54 -2.47
C CYS A 58 -11.29 -14.78 -1.07
N ARG A 59 -12.36 -14.09 -0.65
CA ARG A 59 -12.94 -14.16 0.70
C ARG A 59 -13.20 -15.59 1.19
N HIS A 60 -13.63 -16.47 0.29
CA HIS A 60 -13.94 -17.87 0.58
C HIS A 60 -12.70 -18.76 0.79
N LEU A 61 -11.51 -18.26 0.44
CA LEU A 61 -10.22 -18.92 0.63
C LEU A 61 -9.53 -18.49 1.93
N LEU A 62 -10.04 -17.43 2.58
CA LEU A 62 -9.44 -16.87 3.80
C LEU A 62 -9.88 -17.66 5.02
N SER A 63 -8.93 -18.02 5.88
CA SER A 63 -9.20 -18.65 7.17
C SER A 63 -9.84 -17.66 8.14
N ASN A 64 -9.39 -16.41 8.13
CA ASN A 64 -9.92 -15.31 8.92
C ASN A 64 -10.23 -14.09 8.04
N ALA A 65 -11.34 -14.18 7.33
CA ALA A 65 -11.81 -13.12 6.44
C ALA A 65 -12.05 -11.78 7.17
N LYS A 66 -12.45 -11.78 8.45
CA LYS A 66 -12.63 -10.55 9.25
C LYS A 66 -11.29 -9.86 9.51
N ALA A 67 -10.23 -10.60 9.85
CA ALA A 67 -8.91 -10.04 10.06
C ALA A 67 -8.37 -9.35 8.80
N VAL A 68 -8.48 -9.99 7.63
CA VAL A 68 -8.07 -9.36 6.35
C VAL A 68 -8.89 -8.10 6.07
N ALA A 69 -10.21 -8.10 6.33
CA ALA A 69 -11.05 -6.92 6.15
C ALA A 69 -10.64 -5.76 7.08
N PHE A 70 -10.31 -6.03 8.34
CA PHE A 70 -9.75 -5.02 9.25
C PHE A 70 -8.39 -4.51 8.76
N ALA A 71 -7.48 -5.40 8.32
CA ALA A 71 -6.21 -4.98 7.75
C ALA A 71 -6.42 -4.04 6.54
N ILE A 72 -7.39 -4.33 5.66
CA ILE A 72 -7.76 -3.44 4.54
C ILE A 72 -8.15 -2.05 5.05
N PHE A 73 -9.00 -1.93 6.08
CA PHE A 73 -9.40 -0.62 6.61
C PHE A 73 -8.29 0.14 7.33
N PHE A 74 -7.33 -0.56 7.96
CA PHE A 74 -6.37 0.08 8.87
C PHE A 74 -4.96 0.22 8.31
N HIS A 75 -4.52 -0.58 7.32
CA HIS A 75 -3.11 -0.65 6.88
C HIS A 75 -2.46 0.66 6.41
N ASN A 76 -3.26 1.68 6.07
CA ASN A 76 -2.80 2.99 5.65
C ASN A 76 -3.67 4.10 6.30
N ILE A 77 -4.28 3.82 7.45
CA ILE A 77 -5.12 4.81 8.14
C ILE A 77 -4.25 6.01 8.59
N CYS A 78 -3.01 5.73 9.00
CA CYS A 78 -1.94 6.73 9.10
C CYS A 78 -1.07 6.66 7.83
N TYR A 79 -0.83 7.82 7.21
CA TYR A 79 -0.06 7.90 5.97
C TYR A 79 0.55 9.28 5.78
N ASP A 80 1.88 9.33 5.84
CA ASP A 80 2.73 10.39 5.30
C ASP A 80 3.77 9.74 4.35
N PRO A 81 3.84 10.14 3.06
CA PRO A 81 4.80 9.58 2.10
C PRO A 81 6.28 9.74 2.49
N ASN A 82 6.58 10.62 3.46
CA ASN A 82 7.92 10.89 3.99
C ASN A 82 8.21 10.22 5.33
N SER A 83 7.21 9.57 5.93
CA SER A 83 7.38 8.85 7.19
C SER A 83 7.73 7.38 6.95
N ASN A 84 8.49 6.80 7.89
CA ASN A 84 8.78 5.37 7.97
C ASN A 84 8.02 4.69 9.13
N SER A 85 7.12 5.41 9.80
CA SER A 85 6.34 4.92 10.96
C SER A 85 4.86 4.70 10.64
N ASN A 86 4.43 4.92 9.38
CA ASN A 86 3.02 4.84 8.97
C ASN A 86 2.37 3.53 9.39
N GLU A 87 3.06 2.42 9.20
CA GLU A 87 2.59 1.08 9.52
C GLU A 87 2.43 0.90 11.03
N GLN A 88 3.42 1.30 11.83
CA GLN A 88 3.35 1.20 13.29
C GLN A 88 2.25 2.11 13.85
N GLU A 89 2.12 3.33 13.33
CA GLU A 89 1.05 4.26 13.73
C GLU A 89 -0.33 3.71 13.36
N SER A 90 -0.47 3.15 12.15
CA SER A 90 -1.71 2.51 11.70
C SER A 90 -2.10 1.32 12.58
N ALA A 91 -1.11 0.53 13.00
CA ALA A 91 -1.29 -0.58 13.92
C ALA A 91 -1.75 -0.11 15.30
N MET A 92 -1.19 0.98 15.82
CA MET A 92 -1.66 1.60 17.06
C MET A 92 -3.11 2.08 16.94
N VAL A 93 -3.49 2.68 15.81
CA VAL A 93 -4.87 3.11 15.57
C VAL A 93 -5.84 1.93 15.51
N PHE A 94 -5.43 0.78 14.94
CA PHE A 94 -6.24 -0.44 15.02
C PHE A 94 -6.39 -0.95 16.45
N GLN A 95 -5.32 -0.91 17.25
CA GLN A 95 -5.40 -1.31 18.66
C GLN A 95 -6.37 -0.43 19.44
N GLU A 96 -6.32 0.90 19.25
CA GLU A 96 -7.28 1.83 19.86
C GLU A 96 -8.73 1.45 19.52
N PHE A 97 -8.99 1.05 18.26
CA PHE A 97 -10.32 0.57 17.85
C PHE A 97 -10.67 -0.74 18.54
N ALA A 98 -9.76 -1.72 18.54
CA ALA A 98 -9.99 -3.03 19.12
C ALA A 98 -10.31 -2.93 20.62
N ASP A 99 -9.58 -2.08 21.35
CA ASP A 99 -9.81 -1.83 22.77
C ASP A 99 -11.19 -1.20 23.04
N GLU A 100 -11.56 -0.18 22.26
CA GLU A 100 -12.84 0.52 22.41
C GLU A 100 -14.05 -0.31 21.95
N ALA A 101 -13.87 -1.14 20.92
CA ALA A 101 -14.91 -2.00 20.38
C ALA A 101 -15.06 -3.30 21.18
N HIS A 102 -14.28 -3.49 22.25
CA HIS A 102 -14.17 -4.74 23.01
C HIS A 102 -13.97 -5.94 22.09
N TYR A 103 -13.12 -5.77 21.08
CA TYR A 103 -12.75 -6.83 20.17
C TYR A 103 -11.82 -7.81 20.90
N GLU A 104 -12.41 -8.72 21.68
CA GLU A 104 -11.70 -9.72 22.47
C GLU A 104 -10.99 -10.74 21.56
N ASP A 105 -9.66 -10.71 21.59
CA ASP A 105 -8.87 -11.90 21.91
C ASP A 105 -7.63 -11.48 22.73
N ALA A 106 -7.60 -11.91 23.99
CA ALA A 106 -6.83 -11.34 25.08
C ALA A 106 -5.34 -11.72 25.05
N SER A 107 -4.44 -10.76 24.79
CA SER A 107 -3.15 -10.62 25.48
C SER A 107 -2.32 -9.52 24.83
N PHE A 108 -2.64 -8.29 25.21
CA PHE A 108 -1.73 -7.15 25.09
C PHE A 108 -0.51 -7.42 25.99
N PHE A 109 0.61 -7.83 25.40
CA PHE A 109 1.97 -7.86 25.99
C PHE A 109 2.16 -8.58 27.35
N GLN A 110 2.16 -9.92 27.36
CA GLN A 110 2.98 -10.64 28.35
C GLN A 110 3.60 -11.91 27.77
N HIS A 111 4.84 -11.76 27.31
CA HIS A 111 5.79 -12.80 26.95
C HIS A 111 5.50 -13.60 25.66
N MET A 112 6.60 -13.92 24.98
CA MET A 112 6.68 -14.95 23.97
C MET A 112 5.81 -16.17 24.31
N SER A 113 5.31 -16.81 23.25
CA SER A 113 4.89 -18.22 23.12
C SER A 113 3.39 -18.53 23.27
N LEU A 114 2.82 -18.92 22.13
CA LEU A 114 1.87 -20.03 21.92
C LEU A 114 0.40 -19.86 22.37
N ASP A 115 -0.40 -19.42 21.40
CA ASP A 115 -1.47 -20.23 20.74
C ASP A 115 -2.95 -19.86 20.95
N LEU A 116 -3.33 -18.81 21.69
CA LEU A 116 -4.77 -18.43 21.80
C LEU A 116 -5.03 -16.90 21.93
N SER A 117 -4.39 -16.06 21.10
CA SER A 117 -4.69 -14.62 20.97
C SER A 117 -4.52 -14.10 19.55
N LEU A 118 -5.23 -14.70 18.59
CA LEU A 118 -4.85 -14.64 17.17
C LEU A 118 -5.45 -13.46 16.39
N ASN A 119 -6.63 -12.96 16.74
CA ASN A 119 -7.40 -12.10 15.83
C ASN A 119 -6.79 -10.70 15.62
N ALA A 120 -6.50 -9.96 16.69
CA ALA A 120 -5.89 -8.63 16.57
C ALA A 120 -4.42 -8.72 16.12
N ASN A 121 -3.67 -9.71 16.61
CA ASN A 121 -2.27 -9.91 16.26
C ASN A 121 -2.07 -10.22 14.78
N ILE A 122 -2.97 -10.98 14.13
CA ILE A 122 -2.91 -11.22 12.67
C ILE A 122 -3.12 -9.91 11.91
N VAL A 123 -4.07 -9.06 12.34
CA VAL A 123 -4.29 -7.74 11.72
C VAL A 123 -3.06 -6.86 11.88
N LEU A 124 -2.50 -6.79 13.08
CA LEU A 124 -1.27 -6.04 13.35
C LEU A 124 -0.09 -6.54 12.50
N ASP A 125 0.06 -7.86 12.36
CA ASP A 125 1.10 -8.48 11.52
C ASP A 125 0.93 -8.04 10.04
N MET A 126 -0.29 -8.08 9.51
CA MET A 126 -0.60 -7.61 8.15
C MET A 126 -0.33 -6.11 7.97
N ILE A 127 -0.65 -5.28 8.97
CA ILE A 127 -0.41 -3.83 8.90
C ILE A 127 1.10 -3.52 8.95
N VAL A 128 1.84 -4.18 9.84
CA VAL A 128 3.24 -3.84 10.16
C VAL A 128 4.25 -4.45 9.18
N HIS A 129 3.95 -5.58 8.53
CA HIS A 129 4.95 -6.36 7.79
C HIS A 129 5.11 -6.04 6.28
N LYS A 130 4.93 -4.78 5.84
CA LYS A 130 5.24 -4.37 4.45
C LYS A 130 6.73 -4.44 4.05
N ASN A 131 7.64 -4.67 5.00
CA ASN A 131 9.10 -4.46 4.82
C ASN A 131 9.98 -5.72 4.86
N LEU A 132 9.51 -6.87 4.38
CA LEU A 132 10.30 -8.10 4.41
C LEU A 132 10.78 -8.55 3.01
N GLN A 133 11.43 -7.64 2.28
CA GLN A 133 12.34 -8.02 1.19
C GLN A 133 13.77 -8.05 1.72
N LYS A 134 14.11 -9.05 2.54
CA LYS A 134 15.51 -9.49 2.63
C LYS A 134 15.71 -10.55 1.56
N ALA A 135 16.65 -10.30 0.65
CA ALA A 135 16.92 -11.09 -0.54
C ALA A 135 17.24 -12.59 -0.27
N ASP A 136 17.54 -12.95 0.98
CA ASP A 136 18.12 -14.25 1.32
C ASP A 136 17.25 -15.13 2.26
N SER A 137 15.99 -14.75 2.53
CA SER A 137 15.08 -15.59 3.33
C SER A 137 13.70 -15.65 2.71
N PRO A 138 13.07 -16.84 2.61
CA PRO A 138 11.65 -16.93 2.30
C PRO A 138 10.86 -16.08 3.30
N LEU A 139 10.01 -15.20 2.78
CA LEU A 139 8.95 -14.55 3.53
C LEU A 139 8.00 -15.65 4.06
N THR A 140 8.18 -16.08 5.30
CA THR A 140 7.21 -16.94 5.98
C THR A 140 6.31 -16.06 6.83
N PHE A 141 5.13 -15.74 6.31
CA PHE A 141 4.08 -15.18 7.16
C PHE A 141 3.54 -16.28 8.06
N LYS A 142 3.02 -15.88 9.22
CA LYS A 142 2.43 -16.82 10.17
C LYS A 142 1.13 -17.44 9.65
N THR A 143 0.44 -16.76 8.73
CA THR A 143 -0.83 -17.22 8.16
C THR A 143 -0.85 -17.08 6.64
N GLU A 144 -1.61 -17.97 5.99
CA GLU A 144 -1.85 -17.90 4.55
C GLU A 144 -2.64 -16.63 4.16
N ASP A 145 -3.55 -16.18 5.04
CA ASP A 145 -4.33 -14.96 4.86
C ASP A 145 -3.48 -13.71 4.65
N ALA A 146 -2.29 -13.66 5.27
CA ALA A 146 -1.37 -12.54 5.07
C ALA A 146 -0.90 -12.48 3.61
N TYR A 147 -0.60 -13.62 2.97
CA TYR A 147 -0.23 -13.64 1.55
C TYR A 147 -1.37 -13.07 0.68
N TYR A 148 -2.63 -13.42 0.96
CA TYR A 148 -3.77 -12.85 0.25
C TYR A 148 -3.90 -11.34 0.47
N PHE A 149 -3.71 -10.85 1.70
CA PHE A 149 -3.74 -9.42 1.98
C PHE A 149 -2.68 -8.65 1.17
N TYR A 150 -1.44 -9.14 1.13
CA TYR A 150 -0.38 -8.51 0.32
C TYR A 150 -0.69 -8.56 -1.18
N ASP A 151 -1.20 -9.69 -1.67
CA ASP A 151 -1.58 -9.82 -3.07
C ASP A 151 -2.73 -8.86 -3.45
N ILE A 152 -3.72 -8.69 -2.57
CA ILE A 152 -4.80 -7.69 -2.72
C ILE A 152 -4.23 -6.26 -2.80
N GLU A 153 -3.26 -5.91 -1.95
CA GLU A 153 -2.61 -4.60 -1.98
C GLU A 153 -1.84 -4.37 -3.29
N LEU A 154 -1.14 -5.41 -3.78
CA LEU A 154 -0.31 -5.36 -4.96
C LEU A 154 -1.07 -5.55 -6.28
N ALA A 155 -2.35 -5.96 -6.25
CA ALA A 155 -3.14 -6.25 -7.44
C ALA A 155 -3.24 -5.07 -8.42
N ILE A 156 -3.12 -3.83 -7.94
CA ILE A 156 -3.05 -2.63 -8.80
C ILE A 156 -1.89 -2.70 -9.80
N LEU A 157 -0.80 -3.38 -9.46
CA LEU A 157 0.35 -3.55 -10.35
C LEU A 157 -0.04 -4.35 -11.59
N GLY A 158 -0.90 -5.37 -11.45
CA GLY A 158 -1.40 -6.20 -12.55
C GLY A 158 -2.66 -5.69 -13.23
N SER A 159 -3.13 -4.49 -12.87
CA SER A 159 -4.30 -3.87 -13.50
C SER A 159 -4.06 -3.54 -14.97
N ASN A 160 -5.13 -3.17 -15.69
CA ASN A 160 -5.03 -2.70 -17.06
C ASN A 160 -4.22 -1.39 -17.14
N SER A 161 -3.78 -1.02 -18.35
CA SER A 161 -2.90 0.14 -18.54
C SER A 161 -3.49 1.48 -18.11
N SER A 162 -4.82 1.63 -18.18
CA SER A 162 -5.50 2.86 -17.77
C SER A 162 -5.46 3.02 -16.25
N ASP A 163 -5.86 1.98 -15.52
CA ASP A 163 -5.86 1.97 -14.06
C ASP A 163 -4.44 2.11 -13.50
N TYR A 164 -3.45 1.47 -14.14
CA TYR A 164 -2.05 1.61 -13.76
C TYR A 164 -1.51 3.04 -14.00
N ALA A 165 -1.92 3.70 -15.09
CA ALA A 165 -1.54 5.09 -15.36
C ALA A 165 -2.13 6.05 -14.31
N ASP A 166 -3.39 5.85 -13.93
CA ASP A 166 -4.05 6.59 -12.85
C ASP A 166 -3.33 6.39 -11.51
N TYR A 167 -2.99 5.14 -11.18
CA TYR A 167 -2.18 4.80 -10.01
C TYR A 167 -0.84 5.55 -9.99
N LYS A 168 -0.09 5.55 -11.10
CA LYS A 168 1.19 6.28 -11.21
C LYS A 168 1.00 7.78 -10.97
N SER A 169 -0.03 8.36 -11.61
CA SER A 169 -0.33 9.79 -11.51
C SER A 169 -0.69 10.20 -10.09
N GLN A 170 -1.62 9.48 -9.46
CA GLN A 170 -2.05 9.74 -8.08
C GLN A 170 -0.88 9.57 -7.10
N THR A 171 -0.10 8.49 -7.23
CA THR A 171 1.11 8.29 -6.42
C THR A 171 2.08 9.46 -6.57
N ARG A 172 2.37 9.93 -7.80
CA ARG A 172 3.26 11.08 -8.02
C ARG A 172 2.77 12.34 -7.31
N GLN A 173 1.46 12.59 -7.27
CA GLN A 173 0.86 13.75 -6.62
C GLN A 173 1.04 13.73 -5.09
N GLU A 174 0.99 12.56 -4.45
CA GLU A 174 1.27 12.43 -3.01
C GLU A 174 2.71 12.82 -2.67
N TYR A 175 3.65 12.58 -3.59
CA TYR A 175 5.04 13.01 -3.50
C TYR A 175 5.31 14.40 -4.09
N SER A 176 4.28 15.26 -4.24
CA SER A 176 4.42 16.60 -4.87
C SER A 176 5.47 17.50 -4.24
N ARG A 177 5.80 17.30 -2.95
CA ARG A 177 6.88 18.03 -2.25
C ARG A 177 8.29 17.60 -2.67
N MET A 178 8.45 16.40 -3.23
CA MET A 178 9.73 15.93 -3.77
C MET A 178 9.94 16.49 -5.17
N SER A 179 11.19 16.88 -5.47
CA SER A 179 11.58 17.17 -6.84
C SER A 179 11.38 15.93 -7.73
N ASP A 180 11.18 16.14 -9.03
CA ASP A 180 11.02 15.00 -9.95
C ASP A 180 12.25 14.09 -9.97
N GLU A 181 13.46 14.64 -9.76
CA GLU A 181 14.70 13.88 -9.65
C GLU A 181 14.69 12.97 -8.40
N ALA A 182 14.34 13.53 -7.25
CA ALA A 182 14.27 12.78 -6.00
C ALA A 182 13.17 11.72 -6.05
N TYR A 183 12.01 12.04 -6.63
CA TYR A 183 10.91 11.09 -6.82
C TYR A 183 11.31 9.95 -7.76
N ARG A 184 11.87 10.27 -8.94
CA ARG A 184 12.34 9.24 -9.89
C ARG A 184 13.36 8.34 -9.23
N THR A 185 14.33 8.91 -8.52
CA THR A 185 15.34 8.14 -7.78
C THR A 185 14.66 7.24 -6.75
N LYS A 186 13.80 7.76 -5.86
CA LYS A 186 13.07 6.95 -4.88
C LYS A 186 12.23 5.83 -5.53
N ARG A 187 11.54 6.11 -6.63
CA ARG A 187 10.71 5.15 -7.37
C ARG A 187 11.53 4.09 -8.12
N LEU A 188 12.72 4.44 -8.62
CA LEU A 188 13.63 3.57 -9.38
C LEU A 188 14.67 2.82 -8.53
N SER A 189 15.25 3.47 -7.52
CA SER A 189 16.65 3.21 -7.10
C SER A 189 16.82 2.38 -5.84
N VAL A 190 15.84 2.23 -4.95
CA VAL A 190 16.11 1.56 -3.65
C VAL A 190 15.10 0.52 -3.17
N SER A 191 13.82 0.42 -3.59
CA SER A 191 12.96 -0.55 -2.84
C SER A 191 11.63 -1.07 -3.42
N VAL A 192 11.21 -0.74 -4.64
CA VAL A 192 9.89 -1.22 -5.12
C VAL A 192 9.96 -1.89 -6.50
N LEU A 193 10.12 -1.13 -7.57
CA LEU A 193 9.91 -1.65 -8.93
C LEU A 193 11.00 -2.62 -9.41
N LYS A 194 12.29 -2.25 -9.26
CA LYS A 194 13.40 -3.12 -9.67
C LYS A 194 13.45 -4.41 -8.84
N THR A 195 13.07 -4.35 -7.57
CA THR A 195 13.08 -5.54 -6.72
C THR A 195 11.96 -6.51 -7.09
N PHE A 196 10.78 -6.03 -7.48
CA PHE A 196 9.72 -6.87 -8.05
C PHE A 196 10.16 -7.62 -9.31
N LEU A 197 11.01 -7.01 -10.14
CA LEU A 197 11.55 -7.68 -11.33
C LEU A 197 12.62 -8.74 -11.01
N GLN A 198 13.24 -8.66 -9.82
CA GLN A 198 14.29 -9.61 -9.39
C GLN A 198 13.72 -10.84 -8.68
N ILE A 199 12.51 -10.75 -8.12
CA ILE A 199 11.88 -11.89 -7.45
C ILE A 199 11.16 -12.81 -8.44
N PRO A 200 11.11 -14.15 -8.19
CA PRO A 200 10.48 -15.10 -9.09
C PRO A 200 8.99 -14.86 -9.32
N ASN A 201 8.27 -14.50 -8.25
CA ASN A 201 6.84 -14.17 -8.29
C ASN A 201 6.60 -12.89 -7.50
N ILE A 202 5.84 -11.95 -8.08
CA ILE A 202 5.36 -10.75 -7.40
C ILE A 202 4.23 -11.13 -6.44
N PHE A 203 3.28 -11.90 -6.94
CA PHE A 203 2.17 -12.43 -6.16
C PHE A 203 2.54 -13.76 -5.49
N ARG A 204 1.97 -14.02 -4.32
CA ARG A 204 2.32 -15.17 -3.47
C ARG A 204 1.32 -16.31 -3.60
N THR A 205 0.06 -15.96 -3.82
CA THR A 205 -1.03 -16.91 -3.98
C THR A 205 -1.22 -17.25 -5.44
N LYS A 206 -1.64 -18.50 -5.69
CA LYS A 206 -1.86 -18.99 -7.05
C LYS A 206 -2.88 -18.13 -7.80
N LEU A 207 -4.01 -17.82 -7.15
CA LEU A 207 -5.09 -17.01 -7.70
C LEU A 207 -4.57 -15.68 -8.29
N PHE A 208 -3.86 -14.89 -7.50
CA PHE A 208 -3.36 -13.59 -7.94
C PHE A 208 -2.19 -13.71 -8.90
N SER A 209 -1.32 -14.72 -8.74
CA SER A 209 -0.22 -14.94 -9.68
C SER A 209 -0.71 -15.28 -11.10
N GLU A 210 -1.76 -16.10 -11.22
CA GLU A 210 -2.33 -16.48 -12.52
C GLU A 210 -3.03 -15.30 -13.20
N GLU A 211 -3.66 -14.42 -12.42
CA GLU A 211 -4.42 -13.27 -12.94
C GLU A 211 -3.54 -12.04 -13.24
N PHE A 212 -2.59 -11.72 -12.35
CA PHE A 212 -1.96 -10.39 -12.33
C PHE A 212 -0.46 -10.38 -12.66
N GLU A 213 0.27 -11.49 -12.55
CA GLU A 213 1.74 -11.51 -12.63
C GLU A 213 2.27 -10.98 -13.98
N GLN A 214 1.68 -11.45 -15.09
CA GLN A 214 2.13 -11.04 -16.43
C GLN A 214 1.93 -9.54 -16.65
N ASN A 215 0.75 -9.02 -16.29
CA ASN A 215 0.44 -7.60 -16.43
C ASN A 215 1.27 -6.76 -15.47
N ALA A 216 1.51 -7.23 -14.24
CA ALA A 216 2.34 -6.54 -13.27
C ALA A 216 3.77 -6.36 -13.79
N ARG A 217 4.38 -7.41 -14.32
CA ARG A 217 5.71 -7.32 -14.92
C ARG A 217 5.74 -6.36 -16.11
N LYS A 218 4.74 -6.41 -16.99
CA LYS A 218 4.63 -5.49 -18.13
C LYS A 218 4.54 -4.03 -17.68
N ASN A 219 3.65 -3.73 -16.73
CA ASN A 219 3.43 -2.39 -16.20
C ASN A 219 4.69 -1.84 -15.48
N ILE A 220 5.32 -2.67 -14.65
CA ILE A 220 6.55 -2.32 -13.92
C ILE A 220 7.70 -2.08 -14.90
N CYS A 221 7.92 -2.96 -15.89
CA CYS A 221 8.96 -2.76 -16.90
C CYS A 221 8.75 -1.45 -17.67
N GLY A 222 7.52 -1.19 -18.12
CA GLY A 222 7.20 0.05 -18.83
C GLY A 222 7.44 1.31 -17.98
N GLU A 223 7.11 1.27 -16.69
CA GLU A 223 7.40 2.38 -15.77
C GLU A 223 8.91 2.55 -15.54
N VAL A 224 9.66 1.45 -15.35
CA VAL A 224 11.12 1.50 -15.17
C VAL A 224 11.79 2.09 -16.40
N GLU A 225 11.39 1.70 -17.61
CA GLU A 225 11.89 2.26 -18.86
C GLU A 225 11.59 3.76 -18.97
N GLU A 226 10.33 4.16 -18.72
CA GLU A 226 9.91 5.56 -18.76
C GLU A 226 10.75 6.44 -17.82
N LEU A 227 10.91 6.02 -16.56
CA LEU A 227 11.64 6.78 -15.56
C LEU A 227 13.15 6.77 -15.84
N SER A 228 13.70 5.70 -16.43
CA SER A 228 15.13 5.60 -16.78
C SER A 228 15.49 6.51 -17.96
N ILE A 229 14.66 6.55 -19.01
CA ILE A 229 14.85 7.46 -20.16
C ILE A 229 14.83 8.93 -19.70
N ARG A 230 13.87 9.30 -18.85
CA ARG A 230 13.78 10.66 -18.28
C ARG A 230 15.00 11.02 -17.43
N THR A 231 15.60 10.05 -16.77
CA THR A 231 16.84 10.26 -15.99
C THR A 231 18.03 10.50 -16.92
N ALA A 232 18.17 9.72 -18.01
CA ALA A 232 19.22 9.91 -19.00
C ALA A 232 19.12 11.26 -19.73
N LEU A 233 17.91 11.67 -20.16
CA LEU A 233 17.67 12.96 -20.79
C LEU A 233 18.05 14.13 -19.87
N PHE A 234 17.68 14.06 -18.59
CA PHE A 234 18.04 15.07 -17.61
C PHE A 234 19.55 15.21 -17.39
N ILE A 235 20.28 14.08 -17.36
CA ILE A 235 21.75 14.09 -17.27
C ILE A 235 22.35 14.76 -18.51
N LEU A 236 21.87 14.42 -19.71
CA LEU A 236 22.33 15.02 -20.96
C LEU A 236 22.08 16.53 -20.97
N GLU A 237 20.88 17.00 -20.62
CA GLU A 237 20.56 18.44 -20.54
C GLU A 237 21.47 19.20 -19.58
N ARG A 238 21.81 18.62 -18.42
CA ARG A 238 22.79 19.20 -17.50
C ARG A 238 24.19 19.24 -18.10
N CYS A 239 24.66 18.14 -18.70
CA CYS A 239 25.97 18.10 -19.37
C CYS A 239 26.10 19.12 -20.51
N PHE A 240 25.02 19.40 -21.25
CA PHE A 240 25.00 20.42 -22.29
C PHE A 240 24.98 21.85 -21.73
N LYS A 241 24.26 22.10 -20.63
CA LYS A 241 24.25 23.43 -19.97
C LYS A 241 25.61 23.82 -19.37
N PHE A 242 26.44 22.85 -18.95
CA PHE A 242 27.79 23.11 -18.44
C PHE A 242 28.88 23.18 -19.54
N ARG A 243 28.51 23.09 -20.82
CA ARG A 243 29.46 23.10 -21.96
C ARG A 243 29.44 24.36 -22.82
N VAL A 244 28.77 25.44 -22.40
CA VAL A 244 28.93 26.75 -23.03
C VAL A 244 30.00 27.52 -22.25
N PRO A 245 31.28 27.53 -22.68
CA PRO A 245 32.21 28.52 -22.15
C PRO A 245 31.74 29.90 -22.60
N ASP A 246 31.73 30.86 -21.66
CA ASP A 246 31.63 32.28 -21.99
C ASP A 246 32.78 32.61 -22.96
N ASN A 247 32.45 32.68 -24.25
CA ASN A 247 33.37 33.14 -25.28
C ASN A 247 33.53 34.65 -25.09
N VAL A 248 34.41 35.03 -24.18
CA VAL A 248 34.93 36.40 -24.08
C VAL A 248 35.68 36.66 -25.39
N MET A 249 35.12 37.53 -26.22
CA MET A 249 35.76 37.98 -27.45
C MET A 249 37.13 38.62 -27.16
N PRO A 250 38.15 38.42 -28.01
CA PRO A 250 39.42 39.10 -27.85
C PRO A 250 39.27 40.55 -28.32
N ALA A 251 39.61 41.50 -27.44
CA ALA A 251 39.79 42.90 -27.83
C ALA A 251 41.06 43.02 -28.70
N ALA A 252 40.88 43.67 -29.84
CA ALA A 252 41.93 44.03 -30.80
C ALA A 252 42.82 45.18 -30.30
#